data_AF-A0AA88KQL2-F1
#
_entry.id   AF-A0AA88KQL2-F1
#
_cell.length_a   1.000
_cell.length_b   1.000
_cell.length_c   1.000
_cell.angle_alpha   90.00
_cell.angle_beta   90.00
_cell.angle_gamma   90.00
#
_symmetry.space_group_name_H-M   'P 1'
#
loop_
_entity.id
_entity.type
_entity.pdbx_description
1 polymer ?
#
loop_
_entity_poly.entity_id
_entity_poly.type
_entity_poly.pdbx_seq_one_letter_code
_entity_poly.pdbx_strand_id
1 'polypeptide(L)'
;MNELTHHEELSSLGIWLGHDQQKTWLHFDCAHNLMLQIRGKKTFLLASPSHYLDLYPYTFKTCKGQDMKGEIYRFSEVNAWKPQLDQYPRSGRVQFLEAPLERGDGLLLPMGWWHAVLSEGERASSCEDDASSCCCCCGFNIALNAFWDADESFWAKRNHLKSFRKTYK
;
A
#
# COMPACT_ATOMS: atom_id res chain seq x y z
N MET A 1 9.15 25.38 -27.32
CA MET A 1 8.52 25.02 -26.04
C MET A 1 7.54 23.90 -26.37
N ASN A 2 7.92 22.65 -26.11
CA ASN A 2 6.99 21.54 -26.27
C ASN A 2 6.01 21.61 -25.10
N GLU A 3 4.72 21.71 -25.41
CA GLU A 3 3.65 21.69 -24.43
C GLU A 3 3.76 20.43 -23.55
N LEU A 4 3.81 20.62 -22.24
CA LEU A 4 3.68 19.58 -21.22
C LEU A 4 2.20 19.15 -21.10
N THR A 5 1.57 18.74 -22.20
CA THR A 5 0.15 18.35 -22.24
C THR A 5 -0.04 16.83 -22.20
N HIS A 6 0.89 16.09 -21.57
CA HIS A 6 0.57 14.75 -21.11
C HIS A 6 -0.22 14.86 -19.80
N HIS A 7 -1.53 15.06 -19.93
CA HIS A 7 -2.46 14.87 -18.84
C HIS A 7 -2.63 13.36 -18.64
N GLU A 8 -1.97 12.78 -17.62
CA GLU A 8 -2.32 11.44 -17.17
C GLU A 8 -3.69 11.54 -16.48
N GLU A 9 -4.71 10.87 -17.04
CA GLU A 9 -6.05 10.87 -16.47
C GLU A 9 -6.06 10.05 -15.17
N LEU A 10 -6.69 10.59 -14.13
CA LEU A 10 -6.95 9.85 -12.90
C LEU A 10 -7.87 8.67 -13.22
N SER A 11 -7.38 7.46 -12.96
CA SER A 11 -8.15 6.24 -13.14
C SER A 11 -9.21 6.09 -12.04
N SER A 12 -8.89 6.48 -10.81
CA SER A 12 -9.84 6.50 -9.70
C SER A 12 -9.39 7.39 -8.55
N LEU A 13 -10.36 7.85 -7.76
CA LEU A 13 -10.17 8.53 -6.49
C LEU A 13 -10.90 7.73 -5.41
N GLY A 14 -10.25 7.44 -4.30
CA GLY A 14 -10.84 6.74 -3.17
C GLY A 14 -10.69 7.52 -1.87
N ILE A 15 -11.66 7.28 -0.96
CA ILE A 15 -11.59 7.72 0.42
C ILE A 15 -11.44 6.49 1.31
N TRP A 16 -10.50 6.56 2.24
CA TRP A 16 -10.27 5.56 3.27
C TRP A 16 -10.75 6.12 4.60
N LEU A 17 -11.71 5.44 5.21
CA LEU A 17 -12.14 5.66 6.58
C LEU A 17 -11.88 4.39 7.37
N GLY A 18 -11.02 4.47 8.38
CA GLY A 18 -10.60 3.33 9.19
C GLY A 18 -10.69 3.64 10.69
N HIS A 19 -10.87 2.58 11.48
CA HIS A 19 -10.71 2.67 12.94
C HIS A 19 -9.23 2.66 13.33
N ASP A 20 -8.96 3.01 14.59
CA ASP A 20 -7.62 2.97 15.16
C ASP A 20 -6.97 1.57 15.05
N GLN A 21 -5.66 1.54 14.81
CA GLN A 21 -4.84 0.34 14.67
C GLN A 21 -5.19 -0.61 13.50
N GLN A 22 -5.88 -0.12 12.47
CA GLN A 22 -6.13 -0.92 11.27
C GLN A 22 -4.85 -1.18 10.49
N LYS A 23 -4.60 -2.45 10.13
CA LYS A 23 -3.47 -2.86 9.29
C LYS A 23 -3.93 -3.31 7.91
N THR A 24 -3.26 -2.81 6.88
CA THR A 24 -3.29 -3.38 5.53
C THR A 24 -2.03 -4.22 5.33
N TRP A 25 -2.22 -5.49 5.00
CA TRP A 25 -1.14 -6.45 4.78
C TRP A 25 -0.25 -6.07 3.60
N LEU A 26 0.95 -6.64 3.58
CA LEU A 26 1.95 -6.34 2.56
C LEU A 26 1.44 -6.73 1.16
N HIS A 27 1.36 -5.75 0.27
CA HIS A 27 0.89 -5.92 -1.11
C HIS A 27 1.51 -4.87 -2.04
N PHE A 28 1.23 -4.93 -3.33
CA PHE A 28 1.55 -3.85 -4.27
C PHE A 28 0.36 -3.54 -5.19
N ASP A 29 0.35 -2.32 -5.71
CA ASP A 29 -0.67 -1.85 -6.64
C ASP A 29 -0.23 -1.97 -8.10
N CYS A 30 -1.23 -2.17 -8.98
CA CYS A 30 -1.08 -2.15 -10.44
C CYS A 30 -1.33 -0.79 -11.09
N ALA A 31 -1.30 0.25 -10.27
CA ALA A 31 -1.41 1.64 -10.66
C ALA A 31 -0.35 2.44 -9.88
N HIS A 32 -0.04 3.63 -10.37
CA HIS A 32 0.59 4.62 -9.51
C HIS A 32 -0.45 5.18 -8.54
N ASN A 33 -0.04 5.49 -7.31
CA ASN A 33 -0.94 5.91 -6.23
C ASN A 33 -0.36 7.12 -5.50
N LEU A 34 -1.14 8.19 -5.37
CA LEU A 34 -0.84 9.30 -4.48
C LEU A 34 -1.73 9.18 -3.24
N MET A 35 -1.13 8.81 -2.11
CA MET A 35 -1.79 8.76 -0.81
C MET A 35 -1.69 10.12 -0.12
N LEU A 36 -2.81 10.66 0.35
CA LEU A 36 -2.88 11.93 1.08
C LEU A 36 -3.52 11.70 2.45
N GLN A 37 -2.81 12.05 3.52
CA GLN A 37 -3.27 11.81 4.88
C GLN A 37 -4.08 13.02 5.39
N ILE A 38 -5.34 12.79 5.78
CA ILE A 38 -6.28 13.85 6.17
C ILE A 38 -6.49 13.90 7.69
N ARG A 39 -6.58 12.75 8.35
CA ARG A 39 -6.80 12.67 9.82
C ARG A 39 -6.17 11.41 10.40
N GLY A 40 -5.54 11.52 11.58
CA GLY A 40 -4.75 10.42 12.14
C GLY A 40 -3.41 10.27 11.41
N LYS A 41 -2.72 9.15 11.68
CA LYS A 41 -1.40 8.85 11.10
C LYS A 41 -1.43 7.56 10.29
N LYS A 42 -0.59 7.46 9.28
CA LYS A 42 -0.32 6.21 8.58
C LYS A 42 1.17 5.94 8.57
N THR A 43 1.58 4.72 8.91
CA THR A 43 2.97 4.28 8.75
C THR A 43 3.04 3.24 7.65
N PHE A 44 3.79 3.56 6.60
CA PHE A 44 4.05 2.65 5.49
C PHE A 44 5.37 1.93 5.71
N LEU A 45 5.39 0.61 5.50
CA LEU A 45 6.62 -0.13 5.20
C LEU A 45 6.69 -0.40 3.72
N LEU A 46 7.70 0.15 3.06
CA LEU A 46 7.88 0.07 1.62
C LEU A 46 9.03 -0.86 1.27
N ALA A 47 8.86 -1.68 0.25
CA ALA A 47 9.94 -2.48 -0.32
C ALA A 47 9.97 -2.38 -1.85
N SER A 48 11.17 -2.44 -2.40
CA SER A 48 11.40 -2.35 -3.85
C SER A 48 10.67 -3.47 -4.60
N PRO A 49 10.11 -3.19 -5.79
CA PRO A 49 9.56 -4.23 -6.68
C PRO A 49 10.55 -5.38 -6.99
N SER A 50 11.87 -5.13 -6.87
CA SER A 50 12.91 -6.15 -7.09
C SER A 50 12.88 -7.31 -6.09
N HIS A 51 12.21 -7.15 -4.95
CA HIS A 51 12.11 -8.18 -3.90
C HIS A 51 10.90 -9.12 -4.06
N TYR A 52 10.24 -9.14 -5.22
CA TYR A 52 9.03 -9.93 -5.44
C TYR A 52 9.10 -11.38 -4.92
N LEU A 53 10.12 -12.16 -5.30
CA LEU A 53 10.24 -13.55 -4.83
C LEU A 53 10.73 -13.68 -3.38
N ASP A 54 11.40 -12.66 -2.86
CA ASP A 54 11.84 -12.62 -1.45
C ASP A 54 10.66 -12.32 -0.51
N LEU A 55 9.56 -11.77 -1.05
CA LEU A 55 8.35 -11.40 -0.33
C LEU A 55 7.22 -12.43 -0.46
N TYR A 56 7.47 -13.63 -0.99
CA TYR A 56 6.50 -14.75 -0.94
C TYR A 56 5.05 -14.33 -1.28
N PRO A 57 4.80 -13.86 -2.51
CA PRO A 57 3.45 -13.56 -2.98
C PRO A 57 2.56 -14.81 -2.86
N TYR A 58 1.28 -14.63 -2.52
CA TYR A 58 0.32 -15.74 -2.47
C TYR A 58 0.29 -16.52 -3.78
N THR A 59 -0.07 -17.80 -3.72
CA THR A 59 -0.14 -18.68 -4.90
C THR A 59 -1.55 -18.89 -5.45
N PHE A 60 -2.59 -18.35 -4.80
CA PHE A 60 -3.99 -18.55 -5.18
C PHE A 60 -4.53 -17.43 -6.07
N LYS A 61 -5.04 -17.82 -7.24
CA LYS A 61 -5.83 -16.95 -8.12
C LYS A 61 -7.16 -16.71 -7.41
N THR A 62 -7.32 -15.61 -6.68
CA THR A 62 -8.62 -14.92 -6.49
C THR A 62 -8.51 -13.88 -5.37
N CYS A 63 -8.53 -12.62 -5.76
CA CYS A 63 -9.30 -11.65 -5.01
C CYS A 63 -10.73 -11.79 -5.55
N LYS A 64 -11.71 -12.22 -4.75
CA LYS A 64 -13.10 -11.89 -5.08
C LYS A 64 -13.26 -10.39 -4.87
N GLY A 65 -12.97 -9.63 -5.91
CA GLY A 65 -12.92 -8.18 -5.91
C GLY A 65 -12.24 -7.73 -7.20
N GLN A 66 -13.07 -7.48 -8.22
CA GLN A 66 -12.72 -7.12 -9.59
C GLN A 66 -12.12 -8.28 -10.38
N ASP A 67 -12.90 -8.74 -11.36
CA ASP A 67 -12.45 -9.42 -12.57
C ASP A 67 -11.00 -9.08 -12.94
N MET A 68 -10.09 -10.06 -12.79
CA MET A 68 -8.71 -9.93 -13.25
C MET A 68 -8.37 -11.18 -14.07
N LYS A 69 -8.29 -11.02 -15.38
CA LYS A 69 -7.78 -12.03 -16.33
C LYS A 69 -6.25 -12.25 -16.24
N GLY A 70 -5.59 -11.84 -15.16
CA GLY A 70 -4.14 -11.83 -15.00
C GLY A 70 -3.64 -12.66 -13.80
N GLU A 71 -2.55 -13.38 -13.99
CA GLU A 71 -1.93 -14.30 -13.02
C GLU A 71 -1.03 -13.62 -11.97
N ILE A 72 -1.21 -12.31 -11.74
CA ILE A 72 -0.32 -11.54 -10.87
C ILE A 72 -0.85 -11.58 -9.43
N TYR A 73 -0.07 -12.21 -8.56
CA TYR A 73 -0.34 -12.29 -7.13
C TYR A 73 0.19 -11.04 -6.41
N ARG A 74 -0.72 -10.30 -5.79
CA ARG A 74 -0.44 -8.93 -5.30
C ARG A 74 -0.20 -8.83 -3.81
N PHE A 75 -0.63 -9.83 -3.05
CA PHE A 75 -0.47 -9.90 -1.60
C PHE A 75 0.68 -10.84 -1.25
N SER A 76 1.38 -10.52 -0.18
CA SER A 76 2.47 -11.30 0.39
C SER A 76 2.00 -12.11 1.60
N GLU A 77 2.54 -13.31 1.78
CA GLU A 77 2.38 -14.09 3.01
C GLU A 77 3.22 -13.53 4.19
N VAL A 78 4.19 -12.66 3.90
CA VAL A 78 5.12 -12.09 4.89
C VAL A 78 4.43 -10.98 5.67
N ASN A 79 4.48 -11.10 7.00
CA ASN A 79 4.17 -9.98 7.89
C ASN A 79 5.34 -8.99 7.91
N ALA A 80 5.21 -7.85 7.24
CA ALA A 80 6.26 -6.83 7.16
C ALA A 80 6.69 -6.28 8.55
N TRP A 81 5.77 -6.23 9.52
CA TRP A 81 6.06 -5.74 10.88
C TRP A 81 6.76 -6.77 11.77
N LYS A 82 6.58 -8.05 11.46
CA LYS A 82 7.21 -9.16 12.19
C LYS A 82 7.47 -10.33 11.25
N PRO A 83 8.52 -10.25 10.41
CA PRO A 83 8.84 -11.30 9.46
C PRO A 83 9.13 -12.63 10.17
N GLN A 84 8.45 -13.69 9.78
CA GLN A 84 8.64 -15.03 10.33
C GLN A 84 9.75 -15.73 9.55
N LEU A 85 11.01 -15.43 9.88
CA LEU A 85 12.18 -15.86 9.09
C LEU A 85 12.34 -17.38 9.01
N ASP A 86 11.83 -18.13 9.99
CA ASP A 86 11.84 -19.59 9.96
C ASP A 86 10.98 -20.15 8.83
N GLN A 87 9.86 -19.48 8.53
CA GLN A 87 8.92 -19.86 7.46
C GLN A 87 9.24 -19.16 6.13
N TYR A 88 9.71 -17.91 6.19
CA TYR A 88 9.97 -17.05 5.03
C TYR A 88 11.42 -16.52 5.03
N PRO A 89 12.44 -17.39 4.96
CA PRO A 89 13.84 -17.00 5.17
C PRO A 89 14.38 -15.97 4.16
N ARG A 90 13.86 -15.93 2.93
CA ARG A 90 14.28 -14.91 1.94
C ARG A 90 13.82 -13.51 2.30
N SER A 91 12.77 -13.36 3.12
CA SER A 91 12.28 -12.05 3.54
C SER A 91 13.30 -11.29 4.39
N GLY A 92 14.24 -11.99 5.04
CA GLY A 92 15.37 -11.37 5.74
C GLY A 92 16.36 -10.65 4.83
N ARG A 93 16.26 -10.80 3.50
CA ARG A 93 17.05 -10.05 2.52
C ARG A 93 16.41 -8.73 2.12
N VAL A 94 15.15 -8.51 2.52
CA VAL A 94 14.37 -7.35 2.12
C VAL A 94 14.58 -6.24 3.14
N GLN A 95 15.07 -5.10 2.66
CA GLN A 95 15.12 -3.89 3.46
C GLN A 95 13.81 -3.12 3.27
N PHE A 96 13.06 -2.95 4.36
CA PHE A 96 11.88 -2.08 4.37
C PHE A 96 12.29 -0.63 4.67
N LEU A 97 11.73 0.30 3.91
CA LEU A 97 11.77 1.72 4.19
C LEU A 97 10.51 2.12 4.95
N GLU A 98 10.66 2.76 6.10
CA GLU A 98 9.51 3.27 6.85
C GLU A 98 9.19 4.70 6.41
N ALA A 99 7.92 4.97 6.13
CA ALA A 99 7.41 6.29 5.77
C ALA A 99 6.18 6.62 6.64
N PRO A 100 6.36 7.33 7.76
CA PRO A 100 5.23 7.86 8.53
C PRO A 100 4.63 9.08 7.82
N LEU A 101 3.31 9.12 7.78
CA LEU A 101 2.50 10.22 7.24
C LEU A 101 1.62 10.78 8.36
N GLU A 102 1.72 12.07 8.58
CA GLU A 102 0.85 12.85 9.42
C GLU A 102 -0.17 13.65 8.59
N ARG A 103 -1.08 14.35 9.27
CA ARG A 103 -2.08 15.18 8.59
C ARG A 103 -1.39 16.19 7.66
N GLY A 104 -1.79 16.19 6.39
CA GLY A 104 -1.27 17.08 5.36
C GLY A 104 -0.15 16.47 4.52
N ASP A 105 0.42 15.33 4.94
CA ASP A 105 1.45 14.65 4.18
C ASP A 105 0.88 13.92 2.97
N GLY A 106 1.73 13.80 1.95
CA GLY A 106 1.47 13.02 0.75
C GLY A 106 2.59 12.03 0.47
N LEU A 107 2.23 10.80 0.07
CA LEU A 107 3.17 9.78 -0.37
C LEU A 107 2.83 9.34 -1.79
N LEU A 108 3.79 9.55 -2.69
CA LEU A 108 3.77 8.99 -4.02
C LEU A 108 4.25 7.54 -3.96
N LEU A 109 3.37 6.60 -4.27
CA LEU A 109 3.66 5.17 -4.39
C LEU A 109 3.71 4.80 -5.87
N PRO A 110 4.92 4.58 -6.43
CA PRO A 110 5.01 4.13 -7.80
C PRO A 110 4.45 2.72 -7.95
N MET A 111 3.83 2.45 -9.10
CA MET A 111 3.35 1.12 -9.47
C MET A 111 4.38 0.02 -9.17
N GLY A 112 3.89 -1.08 -8.59
CA GLY A 112 4.67 -2.27 -8.23
C GLY A 112 5.46 -2.19 -6.93
N TRP A 113 5.46 -1.04 -6.24
CA TRP A 113 6.09 -0.94 -4.93
C TRP A 113 5.29 -1.70 -3.88
N TRP A 114 5.98 -2.58 -3.18
CA TRP A 114 5.42 -3.32 -2.06
C TRP A 114 5.22 -2.37 -0.89
N HIS A 115 4.06 -2.44 -0.25
CA HIS A 115 3.73 -1.64 0.89
C HIS A 115 2.81 -2.38 1.87
N ALA A 116 3.09 -2.22 3.16
CA ALA A 116 2.18 -2.54 4.26
C ALA A 116 1.86 -1.25 5.01
N VAL A 117 0.65 -1.12 5.55
CA VAL A 117 0.18 0.13 6.14
C VAL A 117 -0.39 -0.11 7.51
N LEU A 118 0.08 0.63 8.51
CA LEU A 118 -0.59 0.78 9.80
C LEU A 118 -1.32 2.12 9.81
N SER A 119 -2.60 2.12 10.17
CA SER A 119 -3.40 3.34 10.32
C SER A 119 -3.73 3.55 11.79
N GLU A 120 -3.33 4.70 12.32
CA GLU A 120 -3.59 5.12 13.69
C GLU A 120 -4.64 6.22 13.68
N GLY A 121 -5.68 6.02 14.49
CA GLY A 121 -6.85 6.88 14.53
C GLY A 121 -6.65 8.06 15.47
N GLU A 122 -7.08 9.24 15.06
CA GLU A 122 -7.06 10.42 15.92
C GLU A 122 -8.37 10.50 16.72
N ARG A 123 -8.26 10.57 18.04
CA ARG A 123 -9.42 10.72 18.95
C ARG A 123 -10.07 12.10 18.77
N ALA A 124 -11.38 12.16 19.01
CA ALA A 124 -12.05 13.44 19.15
C ALA A 124 -11.64 14.08 20.50
N SER A 125 -11.40 15.38 20.50
CA SER A 125 -10.99 16.13 21.71
C SER A 125 -12.08 16.25 22.78
N SER A 126 -13.29 15.73 22.52
CA SER A 126 -14.46 15.81 23.41
C SER A 126 -14.65 14.58 24.31
N CYS A 127 -13.72 13.63 24.30
CA CYS A 127 -13.78 12.43 25.14
C CYS A 127 -12.95 12.67 26.41
N GLU A 128 -13.58 12.84 27.57
CA GLU A 128 -12.86 12.95 28.86
C GLU A 128 -12.19 11.61 29.25
N ASP A 129 -11.12 11.70 30.04
CA ASP A 129 -10.08 10.69 30.28
C ASP A 129 -10.52 9.36 30.94
N ASP A 130 -11.80 9.19 31.27
CA ASP A 130 -12.31 7.98 31.98
C ASP A 130 -12.91 6.91 31.03
N ALA A 131 -12.48 6.92 29.77
CA ALA A 131 -13.06 6.14 28.67
C ALA A 131 -12.41 4.75 28.43
N SER A 132 -12.10 3.99 29.48
CA SER A 132 -11.57 2.62 29.31
C SER A 132 -12.59 1.61 28.73
N SER A 133 -13.88 1.97 28.63
CA SER A 133 -14.94 1.10 28.10
C SER A 133 -15.79 1.69 26.96
N CYS A 134 -15.55 2.94 26.54
CA CYS A 134 -16.42 3.58 25.56
C CYS A 134 -15.93 3.37 24.11
N CYS A 135 -16.68 2.56 23.34
CA CYS A 135 -16.48 2.42 21.88
C CYS A 135 -16.52 3.77 21.14
N CYS A 136 -17.19 4.81 21.68
CA CYS A 136 -17.27 6.13 21.05
C CYS A 136 -15.96 6.94 21.15
N CYS A 137 -14.97 6.45 21.90
CA CYS A 137 -13.68 7.11 22.11
C CYS A 137 -12.54 6.47 21.29
N CYS A 138 -12.85 5.49 20.43
CA CYS A 138 -11.85 4.95 19.51
C CYS A 138 -11.50 6.01 18.45
N GLY A 139 -10.21 6.21 18.21
CA GLY A 139 -9.75 7.12 17.16
C GLY A 139 -10.17 6.62 15.79
N PHE A 140 -10.28 7.53 14.83
CA PHE A 140 -10.48 7.17 13.42
C PHE A 140 -9.48 7.88 12.52
N ASN A 141 -9.18 7.25 11.39
CA ASN A 141 -8.23 7.70 10.41
C ASN A 141 -8.95 8.01 9.09
N ILE A 142 -8.57 9.10 8.43
CA ILE A 142 -9.05 9.46 7.09
C ILE A 142 -7.86 9.70 6.17
N ALA A 143 -7.89 9.08 5.00
CA ALA A 143 -6.95 9.35 3.92
C ALA A 143 -7.64 9.32 2.56
N LEU A 144 -7.02 9.95 1.57
CA LEU A 144 -7.43 9.89 0.17
C LEU A 144 -6.35 9.17 -0.63
N ASN A 145 -6.76 8.47 -1.67
CA ASN A 145 -5.84 8.02 -2.70
C ASN A 145 -6.32 8.43 -4.10
N ALA A 146 -5.35 8.83 -4.92
CA ALA A 146 -5.57 9.10 -6.33
C ALA A 146 -4.72 8.12 -7.14
N PHE A 147 -5.37 7.27 -7.94
CA PHE A 147 -4.71 6.31 -8.80
C PHE A 147 -4.68 6.77 -10.24
N TRP A 148 -3.59 6.50 -10.94
CA TRP A 148 -3.48 6.67 -12.38
C TRP A 148 -2.66 5.54 -13.00
N ASP A 149 -2.77 5.39 -14.32
CA ASP A 149 -2.15 4.29 -15.09
C ASP A 149 -2.51 2.89 -14.55
N ALA A 150 -3.78 2.65 -14.22
CA ALA A 150 -4.25 1.36 -13.71
C ALA A 150 -4.34 0.23 -14.77
N ASP A 151 -3.51 0.26 -15.81
CA ASP A 151 -3.49 -0.72 -16.89
C ASP A 151 -2.20 -1.56 -16.88
N GLU A 152 -2.36 -2.86 -16.66
CA GLU A 152 -1.28 -3.85 -16.65
C GLU A 152 -0.51 -3.92 -17.97
N SER A 153 -1.11 -3.52 -19.10
CA SER A 153 -0.46 -3.52 -20.41
C SER A 153 0.79 -2.63 -20.44
N PHE A 154 0.88 -1.62 -19.56
CA PHE A 154 2.03 -0.72 -19.45
C PHE A 154 3.18 -1.28 -18.62
N TRP A 155 2.95 -2.31 -17.80
CA TRP A 155 4.00 -2.92 -16.97
C TRP A 155 5.20 -3.37 -17.79
N ALA A 156 4.94 -3.93 -18.98
CA ALA A 156 5.97 -4.40 -19.90
C ALA A 156 6.88 -3.28 -20.44
N LYS A 157 6.44 -2.02 -20.38
CA LYS A 157 7.13 -0.84 -20.92
C LYS A 157 7.96 -0.10 -19.86
N ARG A 158 7.72 -0.33 -18.57
CA ARG A 158 8.34 0.44 -17.46
C ARG A 158 9.67 -0.18 -17.02
N ASN A 159 10.73 0.63 -17.03
CA ASN A 159 12.11 0.16 -16.78
C ASN A 159 12.32 -0.43 -15.37
N HIS A 160 11.73 0.17 -14.33
CA HIS A 160 11.89 -0.28 -12.94
C HIS A 160 11.16 -1.61 -12.65
N LEU A 161 10.23 -2.00 -13.52
CA LEU A 161 9.51 -3.29 -13.45
C LEU A 161 10.17 -4.38 -14.33
N LYS A 162 11.25 -4.06 -15.06
CA LYS A 162 11.96 -5.04 -15.89
C LYS A 162 12.60 -6.17 -15.07
N SER A 163 13.16 -5.84 -13.89
CA SER A 163 13.72 -6.84 -12.97
C SER A 163 12.62 -7.73 -12.42
N PHE A 164 11.54 -7.12 -11.89
CA PHE A 164 10.32 -7.81 -11.48
C PHE A 164 9.84 -8.81 -12.54
N ARG A 165 9.77 -8.40 -13.82
CA ARG A 165 9.34 -9.27 -14.93
C ARG A 165 10.30 -10.42 -15.23
N LYS A 166 11.62 -10.21 -15.15
CA LYS A 166 12.61 -11.29 -15.33
C LYS A 166 12.51 -12.32 -14.20
N THR A 167 12.18 -11.87 -13.01
CA THR A 167 12.09 -12.67 -11.80
C THR A 167 10.72 -13.35 -11.65
N TYR A 168 9.69 -12.81 -12.29
CA TYR A 168 8.31 -13.34 -12.31
C TYR A 168 8.05 -14.40 -13.39
N LYS A 169 8.82 -14.40 -14.49
CA LYS A 169 8.73 -15.43 -15.56
C LYS A 169 9.52 -16.68 -15.22
#